data_AF-A0A6L6J078-F1
#
_entry.id   AF-A0A6L6J078-F1
#
_cell.length_a   1.000
_cell.length_b   1.000
_cell.length_c   1.000
_cell.angle_alpha   90.00
_cell.angle_beta   90.00
_cell.angle_gamma   90.00
#
_symmetry.space_group_name_H-M   'P 1'
#
loop_
_entity.id
_entity.type
_entity.pdbx_description
1 polymer ?
#
loop_
_entity_poly.entity_id
_entity_poly.type
_entity_poly.pdbx_seq_one_letter_code
_entity_poly.pdbx_strand_id
1 'polypeptide(L)' 'MIVNSLSHQPPLPTHKNIADGLEKAFLTEMLKYAGPKPIEGSFGGGIGEDQFSSMLTETYAQALAERIDLGFAGKLLQ' A
#
# COMPACT_ATOMS: atom_id res chain seq x y z
N MET A 1 41.16 -1.03 22.78
CA MET A 1 40.58 -0.30 21.63
C MET A 1 39.16 -0.81 21.47
N ILE A 2 38.17 -0.13 22.07
CA ILE A 2 36.76 -0.54 22.01
C ILE A 2 36.20 0.04 20.71
N VAL A 3 35.87 -0.83 19.76
CA VAL A 3 35.13 -0.44 18.56
C VAL A 3 33.69 -0.15 18.97
N ASN A 4 33.29 1.12 18.89
CA ASN A 4 31.91 1.53 19.05
C ASN A 4 31.14 1.00 17.83
N SER A 5 30.48 -0.14 17.98
CA SER A 5 29.55 -0.68 17.00
C SER A 5 28.37 0.28 16.89
N LEU A 6 28.44 1.20 15.92
CA LEU A 6 27.34 2.08 15.54
C LEU A 6 26.14 1.18 15.17
N SER A 7 25.16 1.11 16.08
CA SER A 7 23.88 0.52 15.77
C SER A 7 23.24 1.31 14.64
N HIS A 8 23.19 0.72 13.45
CA HIS A 8 22.45 1.28 12.33
C HIS A 8 20.95 1.09 12.62
N GLN A 9 20.41 1.93 13.50
CA GLN A 9 18.97 2.02 13.69
C GLN A 9 18.40 2.68 12.42
N PRO A 10 17.45 2.04 11.72
CA PRO A 10 16.79 2.68 10.60
C PRO A 10 16.12 3.98 11.07
N PRO A 11 16.07 5.02 10.23
CA PRO A 11 15.43 6.27 10.60
C PRO A 11 13.97 6.03 10.98
N LEU A 12 13.51 6.70 12.04
CA LEU A 12 12.13 6.63 12.47
C LEU A 12 11.19 7.09 11.35
N PRO A 13 10.05 6.41 11.14
CA PRO A 13 9.09 6.82 10.13
C PRO A 13 8.55 8.21 10.44
N THR A 14 8.50 9.07 9.42
CA THR A 14 7.89 10.40 9.54
C THR A 14 6.36 10.27 9.61
N HIS A 15 5.67 11.30 10.10
CA HIS A 15 4.20 11.35 10.05
C HIS A 15 3.65 11.18 8.62
N LYS A 16 4.36 11.69 7.62
CA LYS A 16 4.01 11.46 6.21
C LYS A 16 4.10 9.98 5.84
N ASN A 17 5.19 9.30 6.22
CA ASN A 17 5.32 7.85 5.96
C ASN A 17 4.20 7.05 6.63
N ILE A 18 3.77 7.45 7.83
CA ILE A 18 2.66 6.82 8.54
C ILE A 18 1.34 7.08 7.81
N ALA A 19 1.07 8.34 7.42
CA ALA A 19 -0.13 8.71 6.68
C ALA A 19 -0.24 7.98 5.34
N ASP A 20 0.83 7.99 4.54
CA ASP A 20 0.90 7.30 3.24
C ASP A 20 0.61 5.79 3.41
N GLY A 21 1.15 5.18 4.46
CA GLY A 21 0.87 3.77 4.81
C GLY A 21 -0.58 3.51 5.18
N LEU A 22 -1.21 4.44 5.90
CA LEU A 22 -2.61 4.38 6.32
C LEU A 22 -3.56 4.57 5.13
N GLU A 23 -3.22 5.48 4.21
CA GLU A 23 -3.95 5.71 2.96
C GLU A 23 -3.87 4.50 2.04
N LYS A 24 -2.67 3.91 1.87
CA LYS A 24 -2.51 2.64 1.16
C LYS A 24 -3.40 1.54 1.77
N ALA A 25 -3.36 1.36 3.10
CA ALA A 25 -4.14 0.33 3.76
C ALA A 25 -5.65 0.53 3.57
N PHE A 26 -6.12 1.76 3.70
CA PHE A 26 -7.51 2.11 3.42
C PHE A 26 -7.90 1.82 1.97
N LEU A 27 -7.09 2.24 1.00
CA LEU A 27 -7.33 2.00 -0.42
C LEU A 27 -7.34 0.51 -0.76
N THR A 28 -6.47 -0.30 -0.14
CA THR A 28 -6.47 -1.76 -0.31
C THR A 28 -7.84 -2.34 0.09
N GLU A 29 -8.42 -1.92 1.22
CA GLU A 29 -9.74 -2.39 1.62
C GLU A 29 -10.86 -1.89 0.69
N MET A 30 -10.80 -0.62 0.28
CA MET A 30 -11.81 -0.07 -0.64
C MET A 30 -11.80 -0.78 -2.00
N LEU A 31 -10.61 -1.11 -2.52
CA LEU A 31 -10.45 -1.76 -3.82
C LEU A 31 -10.95 -3.21 -3.84
N LYS A 32 -11.07 -3.90 -2.70
CA LYS A 32 -11.76 -5.21 -2.68
C LYS A 32 -13.21 -5.11 -3.20
N TYR A 33 -13.85 -3.97 -2.96
CA TYR A 33 -15.23 -3.71 -3.35
C TYR A 33 -15.32 -2.93 -4.66
N ALA A 34 -14.53 -1.86 -4.79
CA ALA A 34 -14.60 -0.90 -5.89
C ALA A 34 -13.50 -1.07 -6.97
N GLY A 35 -12.56 -1.98 -6.77
CA GLY A 35 -11.45 -2.21 -7.68
C GLY A 35 -11.83 -3.03 -8.92
N PRO A 36 -10.89 -3.16 -9.86
CA PRO A 36 -11.07 -3.97 -11.07
C PRO A 36 -11.50 -5.39 -10.73
N LYS A 37 -12.48 -5.91 -11.47
CA LYS A 37 -12.95 -7.28 -11.33
C LYS A 37 -12.27 -8.17 -12.39
N PRO A 38 -12.07 -9.47 -12.09
CA PRO A 38 -11.52 -10.39 -13.06
C PRO A 38 -12.30 -10.37 -14.36
N ILE A 39 -11.57 -10.37 -15.48
CA ILE A 39 -12.18 -10.48 -16.80
C ILE A 39 -12.43 -11.96 -17.07
N GLU A 40 -13.65 -12.33 -17.43
CA GLU A 40 -13.99 -13.71 -17.75
C GLU A 40 -13.66 -14.08 -19.21
N GLY A 41 -13.50 -15.39 -19.47
CA GLY A 41 -13.33 -15.94 -20.81
C GLY A 41 -11.89 -16.00 -21.31
N SER A 42 -11.72 -16.19 -22.62
CA SER A 42 -10.41 -16.47 -23.26
C SER A 42 -9.39 -15.32 -23.20
N PHE A 43 -9.83 -14.12 -22.80
CA PHE A 43 -8.96 -12.94 -22.63
C PHE A 43 -8.75 -12.56 -21.16
N GLY A 44 -9.27 -13.36 -20.22
CA GLY A 44 -9.04 -13.19 -18.79
C GLY A 44 -7.73 -13.79 -18.30
N GLY A 45 -7.29 -13.42 -17.10
CA GLY A 45 -6.08 -14.00 -16.50
C GLY A 45 -6.28 -15.37 -15.84
N GLY A 46 -7.53 -15.86 -15.78
CA GLY A 46 -7.90 -17.19 -15.32
C GLY A 46 -7.43 -17.50 -13.90
N ILE A 47 -7.10 -18.76 -13.63
CA ILE A 47 -6.66 -19.22 -12.30
C ILE A 47 -5.45 -18.43 -11.80
N GLY A 48 -4.56 -17.98 -12.68
CA GLY A 48 -3.40 -17.17 -12.31
C GLY A 48 -3.82 -15.83 -11.69
N GLU A 49 -4.74 -15.11 -12.34
CA GLU A 49 -5.25 -13.83 -11.82
C GLU A 49 -5.88 -13.97 -10.43
N ASP A 50 -6.64 -15.04 -10.19
CA ASP A 50 -7.25 -15.29 -8.88
C ASP A 50 -6.19 -15.46 -7.78
N GLN A 51 -5.11 -16.20 -8.05
CA GLN A 51 -4.02 -16.41 -7.10
C GLN A 51 -3.24 -15.12 -6.78
N PHE A 52 -3.21 -14.16 -7.71
CA PHE A 52 -2.49 -12.89 -7.56
C PHE A 52 -3.40 -11.69 -7.27
N SER A 53 -4.70 -11.91 -7.09
CA SER A 53 -5.71 -10.85 -6.93
C SER A 53 -5.42 -9.90 -5.76
N SER A 54 -4.93 -10.42 -4.64
CA SER A 54 -4.52 -9.61 -3.48
C SER A 54 -3.32 -8.71 -3.80
N MET A 55 -2.29 -9.27 -4.44
CA MET A 55 -1.09 -8.52 -4.84
C MET A 55 -1.41 -7.42 -5.86
N LEU A 56 -2.30 -7.70 -6.82
CA LEU A 56 -2.80 -6.69 -7.76
C LEU A 56 -3.52 -5.56 -7.02
N THR A 57 -4.41 -5.91 -6.08
CA THR A 57 -5.14 -4.95 -5.25
C THR A 57 -4.19 -4.06 -4.45
N GLU A 58 -3.19 -4.64 -3.78
CA GLU A 58 -2.18 -3.89 -3.02
C GLU A 58 -1.33 -2.97 -3.91
N THR A 59 -1.01 -3.43 -5.13
CA THR A 59 -0.25 -2.64 -6.10
C THR A 59 -1.05 -1.43 -6.58
N TYR A 60 -2.34 -1.62 -6.91
CA TYR A 60 -3.23 -0.51 -7.24
C TYR A 60 -3.38 0.46 -6.08
N ALA A 61 -3.60 -0.05 -4.86
CA ALA A 61 -3.74 0.78 -3.67
C ALA A 61 -2.50 1.65 -3.43
N GLN A 62 -1.31 1.06 -3.58
CA GLN A 62 -0.04 1.80 -3.49
C GLN A 62 0.07 2.87 -4.58
N ALA A 63 -0.18 2.51 -5.84
CA ALA A 63 -0.08 3.45 -6.96
C ALA A 63 -1.06 4.63 -6.82
N LEU A 64 -2.23 4.40 -6.21
CA LEU A 64 -3.21 5.43 -5.89
C LEU A 64 -2.77 6.29 -4.71
N ALA A 65 -2.31 5.70 -3.61
CA ALA A 65 -1.81 6.44 -2.43
C ALA A 65 -0.62 7.37 -2.78
N GLU A 66 0.20 6.98 -3.76
CA GLU A 66 1.29 7.84 -4.26
C GLU A 66 0.80 9.07 -5.05
N ARG A 67 -0.45 9.07 -5.51
CA ARG A 67 -1.01 10.09 -6.43
C ARG A 67 -2.18 10.88 -5.85
N ILE A 68 -2.84 10.34 -4.82
CA ILE A 68 -4.04 10.90 -4.22
C ILE A 68 -3.75 11.14 -2.74
N ASP A 69 -4.03 12.35 -2.28
CA ASP A 69 -4.03 12.69 -0.86
C ASP A 69 -5.46 12.54 -0.31
N LEU A 70 -5.65 11.60 0.62
CA LEU A 70 -6.94 11.40 1.30
C LEU A 70 -7.05 12.24 2.58
N GLY A 71 -6.01 12.99 2.93
CA GLY A 71 -5.95 13.90 4.06
C GLY A 71 -5.67 13.18 5.38
N PHE A 72 -5.12 11.96 5.39
CA PHE A 72 -4.86 11.24 6.64
C PHE A 72 -3.71 11.86 7.44
N ALA A 73 -2.74 12.48 6.77
CA ALA A 73 -1.67 13.22 7.45
C ALA A 73 -2.21 14.32 8.37
N GLY A 74 -3.23 15.05 7.91
CA GLY A 74 -3.88 16.10 8.70
C GLY A 74 -4.72 15.58 9.87
N LYS A 75 -5.13 14.31 9.85
CA LYS A 75 -5.87 13.66 10.95
C LYS A 75 -4.96 13.08 12.03
N LEU A 76 -3.72 12.73 11.69
CA LEU A 76 -2.73 12.19 12.64
C LEU A 76 -2.05 13.27 13.49
N LEU A 77 -2.14 14.54 13.08
CA LEU A 77 -1.50 15.68 13.76
C LEU A 77 -2.46 16.45 14.70
N GLN A 78 -3.69 15.96 14.87
CA GLN A 78 -4.69 16.54 15.78
C GLN A 78 -4.63 15.95 17.18
#